data_AF-A0AAN5ATS5-F1
#
_entry.id   AF-A0AAN5ATS5-F1
#
_cell.length_a   1.000
_cell.length_b   1.000
_cell.length_c   1.000
_cell.angle_alpha   90.00
_cell.angle_beta   90.00
_cell.angle_gamma   90.00
#
_symmetry.space_group_name_H-M   'P 1'
#
loop_
_entity.id
_entity.type
_entity.pdbx_description
1 polymer ?
#
loop_
_entity_poly.entity_id
_entity_poly.type
_entity_poly.pdbx_seq_one_letter_code
_entity_poly.pdbx_strand_id
1 'polypeptide(L)'
;MRTFVEKILNAERGSIVVREPDYVMSHDNSARVRFLFERIHGTRVYNPSQLVIVLDGKVSGLVNELSLEYNSIRDFVEEQGIEHFYDCDRGISHQIISELVRPGMLVAGSDSHTATAGAFNTLAVGINKTETAVLWKTGKMWFQVPETMKIVLKNRLSEGVFAKDLALWIKGILSELDVNGQAIEYHGEGVSSLSIDDRMTIANISTEMGVVSSAFPPDDRLADYFNEPAVRGVWADEEAVYSRFIEIDLANVFPMVYDTRNNVLQGVEELVGLKIQQGLIGACASGRLEDLRLVSMILEGKRIANGFQLFVVPASRSIYLQAVEEGIIDKIAQSGAIVLGSSCGPCLGVGHVASAGNSRFISTANSRYIGSSNHSGVEKYIASPATVAMTALRGELTSIIHFEGARYKYKAPRIEPVVLEGYDYRKSNGVWNYGDIDNISSNQIFAEKLMYRLTLEQVEEIKPYLFGGLDPNFACDVKPGDIIIAGENFGCGQLVKHAATGLVAVGVKLVIVKSVNWDFYRMAINHGLRILVDWAVVDAYTSGEQLTIDDENHLLYLNKRAYKLPYVDAEFQEILEKGGLVNTFS
;
A
#
# COMPACT_ATOMS: atom_id res chain seq x y z
N MET A 1 -5.72 7.18 -26.83
CA MET A 1 -6.39 6.21 -25.94
C MET A 1 -5.42 5.85 -24.83
N ARG A 2 -5.39 6.65 -23.76
CA ARG A 2 -4.52 6.48 -22.59
C ARG A 2 -5.33 6.64 -21.31
N THR A 3 -5.02 5.82 -20.32
CA THR A 3 -5.52 5.96 -18.94
C THR A 3 -4.94 7.21 -18.27
N PHE A 4 -5.47 7.60 -17.12
CA PHE A 4 -4.90 8.66 -16.27
C PHE A 4 -3.42 8.41 -15.98
N VAL A 5 -3.07 7.19 -15.59
CA VAL A 5 -1.69 6.82 -15.22
C VAL A 5 -0.75 6.90 -16.43
N GLU A 6 -1.18 6.38 -17.59
CA GLU A 6 -0.42 6.48 -18.84
C GLU A 6 -0.21 7.94 -19.29
N LYS A 7 -1.16 8.84 -18.99
CA LYS A 7 -1.01 10.27 -19.25
C LYS A 7 -0.03 10.95 -18.31
N ILE A 8 -0.12 10.69 -17.00
CA ILE A 8 0.81 11.26 -16.00
C ILE A 8 2.24 10.80 -16.26
N LEU A 9 2.45 9.50 -16.47
CA LEU A 9 3.77 8.94 -16.75
C LEU A 9 4.22 9.13 -18.20
N ASN A 10 3.31 9.57 -19.08
CA ASN A 10 3.54 9.77 -20.51
C ASN A 10 4.20 8.55 -21.20
N ALA A 11 3.65 7.37 -20.96
CA ALA A 11 4.12 6.11 -21.56
C ALA A 11 2.98 5.08 -21.58
N GLU A 12 3.14 4.04 -22.40
CA GLU A 12 2.19 2.93 -22.48
C GLU A 12 2.32 1.99 -21.27
N ARG A 13 1.22 1.36 -20.88
CA ARG A 13 1.21 0.33 -19.82
C ARG A 13 2.32 -0.71 -20.00
N GLY A 14 2.86 -1.18 -18.88
CA GLY A 14 3.99 -2.11 -18.84
C GLY A 14 5.35 -1.44 -19.02
N SER A 15 5.42 -0.22 -19.56
CA SER A 15 6.68 0.49 -19.72
C SER A 15 7.31 0.83 -18.37
N ILE A 16 8.64 0.91 -18.32
CA ILE A 16 9.36 1.45 -17.17
C ILE A 16 9.99 2.77 -17.60
N VAL A 17 9.68 3.84 -16.89
CA VAL A 17 10.10 5.21 -17.20
C VAL A 17 10.81 5.85 -16.02
N VAL A 18 11.78 6.72 -16.27
CA VAL A 18 12.36 7.56 -15.19
C VAL A 18 11.65 8.91 -15.17
N ARG A 19 11.15 9.31 -14.00
CA ARG A 19 10.43 10.59 -13.80
C ARG A 19 10.89 11.30 -12.54
N GLU A 20 10.79 12.62 -12.59
CA GLU A 20 10.89 13.49 -11.42
C GLU A 20 9.48 13.67 -10.84
N PRO A 21 9.19 13.20 -9.61
CA PRO A 21 7.93 13.49 -8.95
C PRO A 21 7.84 14.97 -8.55
N ASP A 22 6.64 15.53 -8.46
CA ASP A 22 6.43 16.89 -7.94
C ASP A 22 6.77 16.97 -6.44
N TYR A 23 6.40 15.94 -5.67
CA TYR A 23 6.76 15.81 -4.26
C TYR A 23 7.28 14.42 -3.90
N VAL A 24 8.27 14.39 -3.02
CA VAL A 24 8.81 13.20 -2.37
C VAL A 24 8.48 13.27 -0.89
N MET A 25 7.51 12.48 -0.44
CA MET A 25 7.10 12.43 0.96
C MET A 25 7.98 11.43 1.74
N SER A 26 8.54 11.87 2.85
CA SER A 26 9.15 11.00 3.85
C SER A 26 8.59 11.33 5.23
N HIS A 27 8.74 10.41 6.17
CA HIS A 27 8.13 10.55 7.51
C HIS A 27 9.12 10.22 8.63
N ASP A 28 8.68 9.65 9.74
CA ASP A 28 9.55 9.27 10.85
C ASP A 28 10.74 8.40 10.40
N ASN A 29 10.54 7.60 9.33
CA ASN A 29 11.58 6.78 8.75
C ASN A 29 12.72 7.56 8.04
N SER A 30 12.65 8.88 7.99
CA SER A 30 13.63 9.75 7.34
C SER A 30 15.03 9.61 7.93
N ALA A 31 15.16 9.28 9.23
CA ALA A 31 16.46 8.96 9.83
C ALA A 31 17.12 7.75 9.13
N ARG A 32 16.33 6.73 8.78
CA ARG A 32 16.82 5.57 8.05
C ARG A 32 17.09 5.88 6.57
N VAL A 33 16.28 6.75 5.97
CA VAL A 33 16.51 7.23 4.58
C VAL A 33 17.81 8.03 4.52
N ARG A 34 18.08 8.92 5.48
CA ARG A 34 19.35 9.65 5.63
C ARG A 34 20.54 8.71 5.66
N PHE A 35 20.50 7.67 6.50
CA PHE A 35 21.58 6.67 6.55
C PHE A 35 21.82 6.00 5.19
N LEU A 36 20.77 5.65 4.45
CA LEU A 36 20.89 5.05 3.13
C LEU A 36 21.42 6.05 2.09
N PHE A 37 20.96 7.30 2.15
CA PHE A 37 21.43 8.41 1.32
C PHE A 37 22.93 8.65 1.49
N GLU A 38 23.42 8.69 2.73
CA GLU A 38 24.86 8.82 3.04
C GLU A 38 25.65 7.58 2.59
N ARG A 39 25.08 6.37 2.74
CA ARG A 39 25.69 5.12 2.29
C ARG A 39 25.85 5.05 0.76
N ILE A 40 24.94 5.68 0.01
CA ILE A 40 25.10 5.88 -1.44
C ILE A 40 25.85 7.18 -1.75
N HIS A 41 26.71 7.66 -0.85
CA HIS A 41 27.53 8.87 -1.02
C HIS A 41 26.75 10.14 -1.39
N GLY A 42 25.50 10.24 -0.95
CA GLY A 42 24.72 11.47 -1.00
C GLY A 42 25.27 12.50 -0.01
N THR A 43 25.50 13.73 -0.47
CA THR A 43 26.01 14.84 0.35
C THR A 43 25.07 16.04 0.39
N ARG A 44 24.37 16.31 -0.73
CA ARG A 44 23.32 17.32 -0.82
C ARG A 44 22.06 16.73 -1.45
N VAL A 45 20.91 17.05 -0.88
CA VAL A 45 19.61 16.74 -1.48
C VAL A 45 19.49 17.49 -2.80
N TYR A 46 19.09 16.78 -3.85
CA TYR A 46 19.03 17.30 -5.21
C TYR A 46 18.08 18.50 -5.33
N ASN A 47 16.87 18.38 -4.77
CA ASN A 47 15.86 19.42 -4.78
C ASN A 47 15.16 19.50 -3.40
N PRO A 48 15.59 20.42 -2.50
CA PRO A 48 14.99 20.59 -1.18
C PRO A 48 13.49 20.94 -1.19
N SER A 49 13.01 21.67 -2.20
CA SER A 49 11.61 22.07 -2.32
C SER A 49 10.70 20.93 -2.80
N GLN A 50 11.27 19.85 -3.36
CA GLN A 50 10.55 18.62 -3.71
C GLN A 50 10.28 17.74 -2.49
N LEU A 51 11.11 17.85 -1.45
CA LEU A 51 11.10 16.94 -0.30
C LEU A 51 10.12 17.44 0.78
N VAL A 52 9.14 16.60 1.13
CA VAL A 52 8.19 16.84 2.21
C VAL A 52 8.51 15.86 3.35
N ILE A 53 8.97 16.36 4.49
CA ILE A 53 9.26 15.53 5.67
C ILE A 53 8.22 15.81 6.76
N VAL A 54 7.50 14.78 7.19
CA VAL A 54 6.48 14.89 8.25
C VAL A 54 6.80 13.94 9.41
N LEU A 55 7.00 14.47 10.61
CA LEU A 55 7.09 13.64 11.82
C LEU A 55 5.68 13.39 12.34
N ASP A 56 5.17 12.17 12.25
CA ASP A 56 3.76 11.89 12.58
C ASP A 56 3.53 10.87 13.69
N GLY A 57 4.59 10.26 14.23
CA GLY A 57 4.48 9.28 15.31
C GLY A 57 4.00 9.82 16.67
N LYS A 58 4.05 11.14 16.95
CA LYS A 58 3.96 11.78 18.29
C LYS A 58 4.15 10.79 19.44
N VAL A 59 5.38 10.36 19.67
CA VAL A 59 5.66 9.48 20.80
C VAL A 59 6.03 10.33 22.01
N SER A 60 5.14 10.34 23.01
CA SER A 60 5.50 10.82 24.34
C SER A 60 6.41 9.78 25.02
N GLY A 61 7.72 10.05 25.02
CA GLY A 61 8.67 9.72 26.09
C GLY A 61 8.78 8.27 26.58
N LEU A 62 9.13 7.30 25.72
CA LEU A 62 9.43 5.94 26.19
C LEU A 62 10.80 5.36 25.76
N VAL A 63 11.51 5.96 24.79
CA VAL A 63 12.83 5.45 24.36
C VAL A 63 13.73 6.57 23.85
N ASN A 64 14.99 6.61 24.31
CA ASN A 64 15.99 7.61 23.88
C ASN A 64 16.27 7.56 22.37
N GLU A 65 16.18 6.37 21.76
CA GLU A 65 16.53 6.14 20.36
C GLU A 65 15.65 6.94 19.39
N LEU A 66 14.33 6.94 19.57
CA LEU A 66 13.42 7.68 18.69
C LEU A 66 13.62 9.20 18.79
N SER A 67 13.89 9.71 19.99
CA SER A 67 14.24 11.13 20.18
C SER A 67 15.53 11.50 19.45
N LEU A 68 16.52 10.60 19.43
CA LEU A 68 17.76 10.78 18.67
C LEU A 68 17.51 10.75 17.15
N GLU A 69 16.64 9.85 16.67
CA GLU A 69 16.22 9.83 15.26
C GLU A 69 15.52 11.13 14.85
N TYR A 70 14.60 11.64 15.67
CA TYR A 70 13.91 12.91 15.40
C TYR A 70 14.87 14.09 15.37
N ASN A 71 15.83 14.15 16.32
CA ASN A 71 16.85 15.19 16.30
C ASN A 71 17.73 15.07 15.04
N SER A 72 18.15 13.86 14.67
CA SER A 72 18.92 13.64 13.43
C SER A 72 18.16 14.06 12.17
N ILE A 73 16.83 13.90 12.15
CA ILE A 73 15.99 14.39 11.04
C ILE A 73 15.93 15.92 11.04
N ARG A 74 15.74 16.56 12.20
CA ARG A 74 15.73 18.03 12.31
C ARG A 74 17.07 18.64 11.88
N ASP A 75 18.17 18.05 12.33
CA ASP A 75 19.52 18.47 11.94
C ASP A 75 19.69 18.34 10.41
N PHE A 76 19.25 17.22 9.82
CA PHE A 76 19.29 17.03 8.37
C PHE A 76 18.44 18.05 7.60
N VAL A 77 17.25 18.35 8.10
CA VAL A 77 16.35 19.36 7.51
C VAL A 77 17.04 20.72 7.47
N GLU A 78 17.69 21.12 8.56
CA GLU A 78 18.44 22.38 8.65
C GLU A 78 19.68 22.36 7.73
N GLU A 79 20.48 21.29 7.78
CA GLU A 79 21.69 21.10 6.96
C GLU A 79 21.40 21.18 5.46
N GLN A 80 20.26 20.62 5.03
CA GLN A 80 19.89 20.51 3.62
C GLN A 80 18.93 21.61 3.15
N GLY A 81 18.43 22.45 4.05
CA GLY A 81 17.51 23.54 3.75
C GLY A 81 16.14 23.04 3.24
N ILE A 82 15.60 21.98 3.85
CA ILE A 82 14.30 21.40 3.43
C ILE A 82 13.16 22.34 3.83
N GLU A 83 12.42 22.85 2.85
CA GLU A 83 11.36 23.85 3.06
C GLU A 83 10.09 23.25 3.66
N HIS A 84 9.69 22.07 3.15
CA HIS A 84 8.44 21.40 3.55
C HIS A 84 8.66 20.44 4.72
N PHE A 85 9.18 20.96 5.83
CA PHE A 85 9.28 20.23 7.08
C PHE A 85 8.09 20.50 8.00
N TYR A 86 7.45 19.43 8.44
CA TYR A 86 6.32 19.43 9.35
C TYR A 86 6.69 18.60 10.57
N ASP A 87 7.02 19.28 11.67
CA ASP A 87 7.40 18.62 12.92
C ASP A 87 6.20 17.90 13.56
N CYS A 88 6.46 17.20 14.67
CA CYS A 88 5.53 16.33 15.35
C CYS A 88 4.26 17.02 15.84
N ASP A 89 4.11 18.34 15.75
CA ASP A 89 2.89 19.04 16.16
C ASP A 89 1.85 19.17 15.04
N ARG A 90 2.18 18.84 13.78
CA ARG A 90 1.35 19.15 12.60
C ARG A 90 0.25 18.14 12.32
N GLY A 91 0.55 16.85 12.25
CA GLY A 91 -0.43 15.84 11.86
C GLY A 91 0.19 14.66 11.13
N ILE A 92 -0.68 13.84 10.55
CA ILE A 92 -0.31 12.60 9.86
C ILE A 92 0.23 12.90 8.47
N SER A 93 1.34 12.28 8.06
CA SER A 93 2.02 12.51 6.78
C SER A 93 1.08 12.50 5.57
N HIS A 94 0.17 11.53 5.51
CA HIS A 94 -0.82 11.41 4.43
C HIS A 94 -1.85 12.53 4.40
N GLN A 95 -2.21 13.09 5.56
CA GLN A 95 -3.08 14.25 5.63
C GLN A 95 -2.31 15.51 5.20
N ILE A 96 -1.07 15.68 5.67
CA ILE A 96 -0.24 16.84 5.37
C ILE A 96 0.12 16.90 3.88
N ILE A 97 0.54 15.79 3.26
CA ILE A 97 0.83 15.77 1.81
C ILE A 97 -0.42 16.10 1.00
N SER A 98 -1.60 15.67 1.46
CA SER A 98 -2.87 15.95 0.80
C SER A 98 -3.26 17.43 0.85
N GLU A 99 -2.71 18.22 1.78
CA GLU A 99 -2.88 19.67 1.84
C GLU A 99 -1.97 20.42 0.83
N LEU A 100 -0.98 19.73 0.23
CA LEU A 100 -0.01 20.31 -0.71
C LEU A 100 -0.28 19.95 -2.18
N VAL A 101 -0.77 18.73 -2.42
CA VAL A 101 -0.93 18.21 -3.78
C VAL A 101 -1.97 18.98 -4.59
N ARG A 102 -1.75 19.01 -5.90
CA ARG A 102 -2.66 19.58 -6.90
C ARG A 102 -2.97 18.55 -8.00
N PRO A 103 -4.11 18.71 -8.70
CA PRO A 103 -4.49 17.83 -9.80
C PRO A 103 -3.39 17.71 -10.86
N GLY A 104 -3.14 16.50 -11.32
CA GLY A 104 -2.14 16.20 -12.35
C GLY A 104 -0.71 16.00 -11.84
N MET A 105 -0.47 16.06 -10.51
CA MET A 105 0.85 15.81 -9.94
C MET A 105 1.21 14.31 -9.90
N LEU A 106 2.51 14.03 -9.86
CA LEU A 106 3.13 12.76 -9.52
C LEU A 106 3.78 12.88 -8.13
N VAL A 107 3.37 12.03 -7.18
CA VAL A 107 3.91 12.02 -5.82
C VAL A 107 4.47 10.64 -5.51
N ALA A 108 5.66 10.61 -4.94
CA ALA A 108 6.24 9.39 -4.40
C ALA A 108 6.42 9.54 -2.89
N GLY A 109 6.25 8.48 -2.10
CA GLY A 109 6.49 8.57 -0.66
C GLY A 109 6.94 7.28 0.00
N SER A 110 7.74 7.40 1.06
CA SER A 110 8.34 6.26 1.77
C SER A 110 7.37 5.48 2.68
N ASP A 111 6.06 5.58 2.40
CA ASP A 111 4.95 4.85 3.01
C ASP A 111 3.93 4.46 1.92
N SER A 112 3.32 3.28 2.04
CA SER A 112 2.36 2.80 1.05
C SER A 112 1.14 3.70 0.91
N HIS A 113 0.65 4.28 2.01
CA HIS A 113 -0.58 5.07 2.01
C HIS A 113 -0.38 6.50 1.48
N THR A 114 0.81 6.85 0.96
CA THR A 114 0.97 8.04 0.10
C THR A 114 -0.09 8.08 -1.01
N ALA A 115 -0.56 6.91 -1.46
CA ALA A 115 -1.70 6.76 -2.37
C ALA A 115 -2.99 7.50 -1.94
N THR A 116 -3.14 7.90 -0.67
CA THR A 116 -4.24 8.76 -0.19
C THR A 116 -4.39 10.03 -1.05
N ALA A 117 -3.27 10.59 -1.54
CA ALA A 117 -3.26 11.76 -2.41
C ALA A 117 -3.94 11.51 -3.78
N GLY A 118 -4.20 10.26 -4.16
CA GLY A 118 -4.95 9.93 -5.36
C GLY A 118 -6.39 10.45 -5.41
N ALA A 119 -6.96 10.82 -4.24
CA ALA A 119 -8.21 11.54 -4.13
C ALA A 119 -8.23 12.91 -4.84
N PHE A 120 -7.05 13.50 -5.06
CA PHE A 120 -6.87 14.85 -5.60
C PHE A 120 -6.50 14.85 -7.08
N ASN A 121 -6.83 13.78 -7.81
CA ASN A 121 -6.43 13.61 -9.21
C ASN A 121 -4.89 13.59 -9.38
N THR A 122 -4.20 12.96 -8.42
CA THR A 122 -2.73 12.86 -8.35
C THR A 122 -2.30 11.41 -8.49
N LEU A 123 -1.26 11.12 -9.26
CA LEU A 123 -0.65 9.78 -9.24
C LEU A 123 0.26 9.70 -8.02
N ALA A 124 -0.18 9.03 -6.98
CA ALA A 124 0.55 8.93 -5.71
C ALA A 124 0.98 7.49 -5.43
N VAL A 125 2.29 7.28 -5.27
CA VAL A 125 2.90 5.94 -5.23
C VAL A 125 3.72 5.77 -3.95
N GLY A 126 3.44 4.68 -3.23
CA GLY A 126 4.29 4.22 -2.14
C GLY A 126 5.59 3.59 -2.65
N ILE A 127 6.72 3.99 -2.08
CA ILE A 127 8.06 3.55 -2.45
C ILE A 127 8.86 3.11 -1.22
N ASN A 128 9.97 2.41 -1.43
CA ASN A 128 10.82 1.97 -0.33
C ASN A 128 11.89 3.02 0.04
N LYS A 129 12.53 2.80 1.19
CA LYS A 129 13.51 3.74 1.77
C LYS A 129 14.76 3.91 0.90
N THR A 130 15.17 2.86 0.19
CA THR A 130 16.32 2.92 -0.73
C THR A 130 16.00 3.77 -1.95
N GLU A 131 14.81 3.59 -2.54
CA GLU A 131 14.32 4.42 -3.63
C GLU A 131 14.17 5.88 -3.19
N THR A 132 13.69 6.12 -1.98
CA THR A 132 13.59 7.47 -1.41
C THR A 132 14.96 8.13 -1.28
N ALA A 133 15.98 7.38 -0.84
CA ALA A 133 17.36 7.87 -0.79
C ALA A 133 17.93 8.19 -2.18
N VAL A 134 17.60 7.39 -3.20
CA VAL A 134 17.97 7.68 -4.60
C VAL A 134 17.28 8.95 -5.10
N LEU A 135 15.99 9.15 -4.78
CA LEU A 135 15.28 10.39 -5.08
C LEU A 135 15.92 11.59 -4.41
N TRP A 136 16.30 11.48 -3.13
CA TRP A 136 17.02 12.56 -2.44
C TRP A 136 18.34 12.91 -3.14
N LYS A 137 19.03 11.91 -3.71
CA LYS A 137 20.31 12.12 -4.41
C LYS A 137 20.17 12.64 -5.84
N THR A 138 19.12 12.25 -6.56
CA THR A 138 19.05 12.43 -8.03
C THR A 138 17.84 13.22 -8.51
N GLY A 139 16.84 13.46 -7.65
CA GLY A 139 15.56 14.11 -7.97
C GLY A 139 14.57 13.25 -8.74
N LYS A 140 15.01 12.12 -9.31
CA LYS A 140 14.19 11.26 -10.18
C LYS A 140 14.35 9.79 -9.84
N MET A 141 13.36 8.99 -10.24
CA MET A 141 13.45 7.54 -10.12
C MET A 141 12.62 6.83 -11.18
N TRP A 142 12.79 5.51 -11.26
CA TRP A 142 12.01 4.68 -12.15
C TRP A 142 10.58 4.47 -11.63
N PHE A 143 9.64 4.37 -12.55
CA PHE A 143 8.24 4.03 -12.34
C PHE A 143 7.82 3.05 -13.43
N GLN A 144 7.25 1.92 -13.04
CA GLN A 144 6.52 1.10 -14.00
C GLN A 144 5.14 1.72 -14.23
N VAL A 145 4.69 1.77 -15.48
CA VAL A 145 3.34 2.17 -15.84
C VAL A 145 2.41 0.98 -15.57
N PRO A 146 1.61 0.98 -14.49
CA PRO A 146 0.76 -0.15 -14.14
C PRO A 146 -0.36 -0.36 -15.15
N GLU A 147 -0.83 -1.60 -15.26
CA GLU A 147 -2.17 -1.83 -15.81
C GLU A 147 -3.21 -1.14 -14.94
N THR A 148 -4.28 -0.62 -15.55
CA THR A 148 -5.31 0.14 -14.85
C THR A 148 -6.66 -0.58 -14.94
N MET A 149 -7.32 -0.76 -13.81
CA MET A 149 -8.70 -1.21 -13.71
C MET A 149 -9.66 -0.02 -13.65
N LYS A 150 -10.85 -0.19 -14.23
CA LYS A 150 -11.94 0.78 -14.15
C LYS A 150 -13.01 0.28 -13.17
N ILE A 151 -13.24 1.04 -12.10
CA ILE A 151 -14.36 0.81 -11.19
C ILE A 151 -15.42 1.88 -11.44
N VAL A 152 -16.60 1.48 -11.92
CA VAL A 152 -17.73 2.38 -12.15
C VAL A 152 -18.66 2.34 -10.95
N LEU A 153 -18.83 3.49 -10.31
CA LEU A 153 -19.74 3.70 -9.19
C LEU A 153 -21.07 4.26 -9.71
N LYS A 154 -22.18 3.60 -9.39
CA LYS A 154 -23.56 4.04 -9.72
C LYS A 154 -24.32 4.42 -8.47
N ASN A 155 -25.35 5.26 -8.63
CA ASN A 155 -26.20 5.73 -7.54
C ASN A 155 -25.39 6.42 -6.41
N ARG A 156 -25.85 6.32 -5.17
CA ARG A 156 -25.20 6.91 -3.98
C ARG A 156 -25.26 5.94 -2.82
N LEU A 157 -24.35 6.07 -1.86
CA LEU A 157 -24.40 5.28 -0.63
C LEU A 157 -25.71 5.55 0.12
N SER A 158 -26.31 4.48 0.65
CA SER A 158 -27.50 4.55 1.49
C SER A 158 -27.20 5.25 2.82
N GLU A 159 -28.23 5.79 3.47
CA GLU A 159 -28.07 6.38 4.80
C GLU A 159 -27.47 5.35 5.79
N GLY A 160 -26.54 5.82 6.62
CA GLY A 160 -25.82 4.97 7.58
C GLY A 160 -24.69 4.13 7.00
N VAL A 161 -24.37 4.31 5.71
CA VAL A 161 -23.24 3.66 5.02
C VAL A 161 -22.23 4.72 4.59
N PHE A 162 -20.94 4.48 4.84
CA PHE A 162 -19.89 5.49 4.68
C PHE A 162 -18.75 4.99 3.78
N ALA A 163 -17.85 5.88 3.37
CA ALA A 163 -16.75 5.54 2.45
C ALA A 163 -15.87 4.38 2.91
N LYS A 164 -15.68 4.21 4.23
CA LYS A 164 -14.95 3.06 4.77
C LYS A 164 -15.67 1.73 4.47
N ASP A 165 -17.00 1.72 4.50
CA ASP A 165 -17.79 0.54 4.15
C ASP A 165 -17.64 0.20 2.66
N LEU A 166 -17.66 1.22 1.78
CA LEU A 166 -17.36 1.07 0.36
C LEU A 166 -15.92 0.58 0.11
N ALA A 167 -14.93 1.11 0.84
CA ALA A 167 -13.54 0.69 0.71
C ALA A 167 -13.35 -0.79 1.11
N LEU A 168 -14.01 -1.24 2.20
CA LEU A 168 -14.02 -2.65 2.60
C LEU A 168 -14.82 -3.52 1.61
N TRP A 169 -15.89 -2.99 1.03
CA TRP A 169 -16.65 -3.65 -0.02
C TRP A 169 -15.82 -3.86 -1.30
N ILE A 170 -15.07 -2.86 -1.74
CA ILE A 170 -14.14 -3.00 -2.86
C ILE A 170 -13.05 -4.00 -2.49
N LYS A 171 -12.54 -3.95 -1.25
CA LYS A 171 -11.54 -4.90 -0.75
C LYS A 171 -11.94 -6.35 -0.90
N GLY A 172 -13.19 -6.69 -0.59
CA GLY A 172 -13.62 -8.07 -0.72
C GLY A 172 -13.78 -8.50 -2.18
N ILE A 173 -14.25 -7.62 -3.07
CA ILE A 173 -14.30 -7.91 -4.52
C ILE A 173 -12.89 -8.18 -5.03
N LEU A 174 -11.94 -7.29 -4.73
CA LEU A 174 -10.58 -7.41 -5.24
C LEU A 174 -9.81 -8.56 -4.58
N SER A 175 -10.22 -9.04 -3.40
CA SER A 175 -9.58 -10.20 -2.76
C SER A 175 -9.77 -11.52 -3.52
N GLU A 176 -10.74 -11.60 -4.44
CA GLU A 176 -10.93 -12.75 -5.33
C GLU A 176 -10.15 -12.63 -6.65
N LEU A 177 -9.47 -11.52 -6.85
CA LEU A 177 -8.77 -11.17 -8.09
C LEU A 177 -7.29 -10.94 -7.81
N ASP A 178 -6.44 -11.26 -8.79
CA ASP A 178 -5.07 -10.78 -8.76
C ASP A 178 -5.01 -9.36 -9.34
N VAL A 179 -4.72 -8.41 -8.45
CA VAL A 179 -4.66 -6.96 -8.71
C VAL A 179 -3.32 -6.34 -8.30
N ASN A 180 -2.34 -7.17 -7.95
CA ASN A 180 -1.04 -6.70 -7.50
C ASN A 180 -0.33 -5.88 -8.59
N GLY A 181 0.21 -4.72 -8.21
CA GLY A 181 0.93 -3.86 -9.15
C GLY A 181 0.02 -3.11 -10.14
N GLN A 182 -1.30 -3.20 -9.99
CA GLN A 182 -2.26 -2.48 -10.83
C GLN A 182 -2.65 -1.13 -10.21
N ALA A 183 -3.22 -0.24 -11.03
CA ALA A 183 -3.87 1.00 -10.58
C ALA A 183 -5.39 0.91 -10.71
N ILE A 184 -6.11 1.76 -9.98
CA ILE A 184 -7.57 1.88 -10.08
C ILE A 184 -7.94 3.29 -10.54
N GLU A 185 -8.88 3.40 -11.48
CA GLU A 185 -9.60 4.63 -11.72
C GLU A 185 -11.07 4.47 -11.34
N TYR A 186 -11.57 5.42 -10.55
CA TYR A 186 -12.98 5.50 -10.20
C TYR A 186 -13.74 6.37 -11.20
N HIS A 187 -14.77 5.79 -11.81
CA HIS A 187 -15.62 6.40 -12.83
C HIS A 187 -17.09 6.32 -12.42
N GLY A 188 -17.97 6.94 -13.20
CA GLY A 188 -19.42 6.86 -13.02
C GLY A 188 -19.99 7.99 -12.17
N GLU A 189 -21.31 8.19 -12.29
CA GLU A 189 -22.04 9.26 -11.60
C GLU A 189 -21.96 9.17 -10.07
N GLY A 190 -21.75 7.97 -9.51
CA GLY A 190 -21.65 7.79 -8.06
C GLY A 190 -20.41 8.46 -7.46
N VAL A 191 -19.37 8.74 -8.25
CA VAL A 191 -18.16 9.42 -7.78
C VAL A 191 -18.45 10.85 -7.28
N SER A 192 -19.39 11.55 -7.90
CA SER A 192 -19.77 12.91 -7.48
C SER A 192 -20.58 12.93 -6.18
N SER A 193 -21.08 11.77 -5.74
CA SER A 193 -21.73 11.64 -4.43
C SER A 193 -20.74 11.58 -3.26
N LEU A 194 -19.46 11.30 -3.53
CA LEU A 194 -18.40 11.15 -2.52
C LEU A 194 -17.69 12.48 -2.26
N SER A 195 -17.51 12.84 -0.98
CA SER A 195 -16.66 13.98 -0.59
C SER A 195 -15.19 13.70 -0.90
N ILE A 196 -14.32 14.72 -0.82
CA ILE A 196 -12.88 14.49 -0.95
C ILE A 196 -12.36 13.61 0.21
N ASP A 197 -12.90 13.78 1.42
CA ASP A 197 -12.57 12.93 2.56
C ASP A 197 -12.97 11.46 2.29
N ASP A 198 -14.13 11.21 1.69
CA ASP A 198 -14.54 9.87 1.26
C ASP A 198 -13.53 9.26 0.27
N ARG A 199 -13.15 10.03 -0.76
CA ARG A 199 -12.20 9.60 -1.80
C ARG A 199 -10.84 9.27 -1.22
N MET A 200 -10.35 10.08 -0.29
CA MET A 200 -9.08 9.84 0.39
C MET A 200 -9.13 8.55 1.22
N THR A 201 -10.25 8.26 1.89
CA THR A 201 -10.45 7.00 2.63
C THR A 201 -10.38 5.79 1.70
N ILE A 202 -11.07 5.87 0.55
CA ILE A 202 -11.08 4.81 -0.46
C ILE A 202 -9.69 4.63 -1.08
N ALA A 203 -9.01 5.74 -1.42
CA ALA A 203 -7.67 5.71 -2.00
C ALA A 203 -6.62 5.14 -1.05
N ASN A 204 -6.70 5.50 0.23
CA ASN A 204 -5.82 4.99 1.27
C ASN A 204 -5.91 3.46 1.39
N ILE A 205 -7.13 2.93 1.51
CA ILE A 205 -7.37 1.48 1.69
C ILE A 205 -7.03 0.69 0.42
N SER A 206 -7.01 1.34 -0.75
CA SER A 206 -6.67 0.68 -2.02
C SER A 206 -5.35 -0.11 -1.96
N THR A 207 -4.35 0.48 -1.29
CA THR A 207 -3.00 -0.07 -1.19
C THR A 207 -2.89 -1.34 -0.36
N GLU A 208 -3.86 -1.62 0.51
CA GLU A 208 -3.90 -2.87 1.28
C GLU A 208 -4.19 -4.10 0.41
N MET A 209 -4.55 -3.90 -0.86
CA MET A 209 -4.86 -4.94 -1.84
C MET A 209 -3.72 -5.18 -2.84
N GLY A 210 -2.57 -4.50 -2.67
CA GLY A 210 -1.46 -4.55 -3.64
C GLY A 210 -1.63 -3.60 -4.83
N VAL A 211 -2.66 -2.75 -4.82
CA VAL A 211 -2.87 -1.66 -5.79
C VAL A 211 -1.81 -0.58 -5.56
N VAL A 212 -1.18 -0.11 -6.63
CA VAL A 212 -0.11 0.89 -6.60
C VAL A 212 -0.64 2.27 -6.26
N SER A 213 -1.77 2.64 -6.88
CA SER A 213 -2.44 3.91 -6.70
C SER A 213 -3.87 3.83 -7.18
N SER A 214 -4.74 4.68 -6.66
CA SER A 214 -6.10 4.84 -7.18
C SER A 214 -6.45 6.30 -7.34
N ALA A 215 -7.08 6.65 -8.46
CA ALA A 215 -7.34 8.04 -8.83
C ALA A 215 -8.83 8.33 -9.02
N PHE A 216 -9.18 9.59 -8.75
CA PHE A 216 -10.51 10.17 -8.96
C PHE A 216 -10.43 11.31 -10.01
N PRO A 217 -11.54 11.60 -10.72
CA PRO A 217 -11.57 12.64 -11.73
C PRO A 217 -11.40 14.04 -11.13
N PRO A 218 -10.88 15.01 -11.91
CA PRO A 218 -10.83 16.41 -11.52
C PRO A 218 -12.21 17.05 -11.71
N ASP A 219 -13.14 16.76 -10.81
CA ASP A 219 -14.55 17.16 -10.89
C ASP A 219 -14.92 18.32 -9.95
N ASP A 220 -16.21 18.68 -9.93
CA ASP A 220 -16.73 19.80 -9.14
C ASP A 220 -16.49 19.62 -7.63
N ARG A 221 -16.46 18.38 -7.11
CA ARG A 221 -16.12 18.14 -5.70
C ARG A 221 -14.69 18.54 -5.37
N LEU A 222 -13.77 18.31 -6.31
CA LEU A 222 -12.38 18.71 -6.15
C LEU A 222 -12.23 20.22 -6.30
N ALA A 223 -13.01 20.85 -7.18
CA ALA A 223 -13.07 22.31 -7.30
C ALA A 223 -13.61 22.97 -6.03
N ASP A 224 -14.71 22.45 -5.46
CA ASP A 224 -15.30 22.89 -4.21
C ASP A 224 -14.29 22.79 -3.05
N TYR A 225 -13.55 21.68 -2.97
CA TYR A 225 -12.53 21.48 -1.93
C TYR A 225 -11.42 22.54 -1.99
N PHE A 226 -10.96 22.89 -3.19
CA PHE A 226 -9.96 23.94 -3.37
C PHE A 226 -10.54 25.35 -3.35
N ASN A 227 -11.87 25.50 -3.23
CA ASN A 227 -12.59 26.77 -3.34
C ASN A 227 -12.28 27.49 -4.67
N GLU A 228 -12.30 26.73 -5.77
CA GLU A 228 -12.04 27.19 -7.14
C GLU A 228 -13.27 26.97 -8.02
N PRO A 229 -13.53 27.80 -9.06
CA PRO A 229 -14.67 27.60 -9.96
C PRO A 229 -14.61 26.30 -10.77
N ALA A 230 -13.40 25.83 -11.06
CA ALA A 230 -13.11 24.58 -11.75
C ALA A 230 -11.64 24.23 -11.55
N VAL A 231 -11.32 22.94 -11.52
CA VAL A 231 -9.94 22.44 -11.44
C VAL A 231 -9.44 21.95 -12.80
N ARG A 232 -8.21 22.30 -13.14
CA ARG A 232 -7.54 21.75 -14.33
C ARG A 232 -6.70 20.55 -13.93
N GLY A 233 -7.22 19.35 -14.15
CA GLY A 233 -6.50 18.09 -13.90
C GLY A 233 -6.21 17.28 -15.16
N VAL A 234 -5.73 16.07 -14.95
CA VAL A 234 -5.51 15.05 -15.97
C VAL A 234 -6.55 13.96 -15.80
N TRP A 235 -7.19 13.50 -16.87
CA TRP A 235 -8.10 12.36 -16.78
C TRP A 235 -7.94 11.45 -17.98
N ALA A 236 -8.39 10.20 -17.87
CA ALA A 236 -8.32 9.22 -18.94
C ALA A 236 -9.04 9.69 -20.22
N ASP A 237 -8.58 9.21 -21.38
CA ASP A 237 -9.35 9.36 -22.62
C ASP A 237 -10.69 8.63 -22.50
N GLU A 238 -11.73 9.11 -23.20
CA GLU A 238 -13.05 8.45 -23.25
C GLU A 238 -12.93 6.99 -23.71
N GLU A 239 -12.00 6.75 -24.64
CA GLU A 239 -11.71 5.46 -25.24
C GLU A 239 -10.49 4.74 -24.60
N ALA A 240 -10.13 5.08 -23.36
CA ALA A 240 -9.03 4.40 -22.65
C ALA A 240 -9.31 2.89 -22.47
N VAL A 241 -8.25 2.08 -22.60
CA VAL A 241 -8.35 0.61 -22.49
C VAL A 241 -7.91 0.16 -21.09
N TYR A 242 -8.82 -0.49 -20.38
CA TYR A 242 -8.61 -0.98 -19.02
C TYR A 242 -8.38 -2.49 -19.01
N SER A 243 -7.58 -2.98 -18.05
CA SER A 243 -7.35 -4.42 -17.88
C SER A 243 -8.59 -5.14 -17.37
N ARG A 244 -9.38 -4.47 -16.53
CA ARG A 244 -10.64 -4.98 -15.97
C ARG A 244 -11.67 -3.87 -15.80
N PHE A 245 -12.93 -4.27 -15.83
CA PHE A 245 -14.09 -3.41 -15.58
C PHE A 245 -14.92 -3.99 -14.43
N ILE A 246 -15.17 -3.19 -13.39
CA ILE A 246 -15.98 -3.57 -12.24
C ILE A 246 -17.05 -2.51 -12.05
N GLU A 247 -18.31 -2.92 -11.93
CA GLU A 247 -19.42 -2.02 -11.65
C GLU A 247 -19.92 -2.24 -10.22
N ILE A 248 -20.09 -1.16 -9.48
CA ILE A 248 -20.59 -1.17 -8.10
C ILE A 248 -21.77 -0.21 -8.01
N ASP A 249 -22.93 -0.75 -7.66
CA ASP A 249 -24.08 0.04 -7.26
C ASP A 249 -23.96 0.39 -5.77
N LEU A 250 -23.75 1.68 -5.50
CA LEU A 250 -23.54 2.19 -4.15
C LEU A 250 -24.77 1.98 -3.25
N ALA A 251 -25.98 1.85 -3.81
CA ALA A 251 -27.20 1.61 -3.03
C ALA A 251 -27.22 0.23 -2.36
N ASN A 252 -26.45 -0.73 -2.88
CA ASN A 252 -26.36 -2.10 -2.37
C ASN A 252 -25.26 -2.28 -1.31
N VAL A 253 -24.41 -1.27 -1.10
CA VAL A 253 -23.38 -1.31 -0.06
C VAL A 253 -24.07 -1.11 1.29
N PHE A 254 -23.67 -1.92 2.27
CA PHE A 254 -24.14 -1.87 3.65
C PHE A 254 -22.95 -1.79 4.62
N PRO A 255 -23.16 -1.53 5.92
CA PRO A 255 -22.07 -1.42 6.88
C PRO A 255 -21.20 -2.68 6.91
N MET A 256 -19.89 -2.49 6.76
CA MET A 256 -18.92 -3.57 6.62
C MET A 256 -18.00 -3.65 7.83
N VAL A 257 -17.55 -4.86 8.15
CA VAL A 257 -16.51 -5.12 9.14
C VAL A 257 -15.49 -6.11 8.59
N TYR A 258 -14.21 -5.83 8.83
CA TYR A 258 -13.10 -6.71 8.48
C TYR A 258 -12.47 -7.31 9.74
N ASP A 259 -12.55 -8.62 9.89
CA ASP A 259 -11.81 -9.38 10.89
C ASP A 259 -10.39 -9.63 10.37
N THR A 260 -9.41 -8.91 10.93
CA THR A 260 -8.03 -8.96 10.46
C THR A 260 -7.32 -10.25 10.82
N ARG A 261 -7.81 -10.98 11.83
CA ARG A 261 -7.17 -12.22 12.31
C ARG A 261 -7.53 -13.38 11.40
N ASN A 262 -8.81 -13.48 11.04
CA ASN A 262 -9.31 -14.54 10.18
C ASN A 262 -9.25 -14.17 8.69
N ASN A 263 -8.89 -12.91 8.36
CA ASN A 263 -8.90 -12.37 7.01
C ASN A 263 -10.30 -12.47 6.37
N VAL A 264 -11.35 -12.07 7.11
CA VAL A 264 -12.75 -12.19 6.68
C VAL A 264 -13.42 -10.82 6.63
N LEU A 265 -13.96 -10.49 5.47
CA LEU A 265 -14.87 -9.35 5.26
C LEU A 265 -16.32 -9.84 5.35
N GLN A 266 -17.13 -9.11 6.11
CA GLN A 266 -18.54 -9.45 6.32
C GLN A 266 -19.36 -8.20 6.63
N GLY A 267 -20.69 -8.31 6.51
CA GLY A 267 -21.58 -7.26 7.00
C GLY A 267 -21.52 -7.16 8.51
N VAL A 268 -21.69 -5.95 9.05
CA VAL A 268 -21.81 -5.74 10.51
C VAL A 268 -22.94 -6.60 11.10
N GLU A 269 -24.04 -6.74 10.36
CA GLU A 269 -25.21 -7.55 10.75
C GLU A 269 -24.88 -9.02 11.01
N GLU A 270 -23.86 -9.57 10.34
CA GLU A 270 -23.44 -10.98 10.50
C GLU A 270 -22.78 -11.24 11.86
N LEU A 271 -22.32 -10.20 12.55
CA LEU A 271 -21.61 -10.25 13.82
C LEU A 271 -22.25 -9.38 14.92
N VAL A 272 -23.51 -8.98 14.77
CA VAL A 272 -24.21 -8.14 15.76
C VAL A 272 -24.19 -8.81 17.14
N GLY A 273 -23.92 -8.01 18.17
CA GLY A 273 -23.83 -8.48 19.55
C GLY A 273 -22.45 -9.04 19.94
N LEU A 274 -21.48 -9.04 19.02
CA LEU A 274 -20.09 -9.38 19.34
C LEU A 274 -19.53 -8.35 20.34
N LYS A 275 -19.24 -8.77 21.57
CA LYS A 275 -18.73 -7.87 22.62
C LYS A 275 -17.34 -7.35 22.30
N ILE A 276 -17.19 -6.03 22.26
CA ILE A 276 -15.91 -5.33 22.00
C ILE A 276 -15.61 -4.38 23.16
N GLN A 277 -14.34 -4.26 23.54
CA GLN A 277 -13.93 -3.52 24.75
C GLN A 277 -13.25 -2.19 24.42
N GLN A 278 -12.71 -2.06 23.22
CA GLN A 278 -11.93 -0.89 22.85
C GLN A 278 -12.19 -0.48 21.40
N GLY A 279 -12.16 0.83 21.16
CA GLY A 279 -12.36 1.43 19.86
C GLY A 279 -11.31 2.51 19.56
N LEU A 280 -10.89 2.62 18.29
CA LEU A 280 -10.08 3.74 17.80
C LEU A 280 -10.73 4.35 16.55
N ILE A 281 -11.01 5.64 16.61
CA ILE A 281 -11.43 6.45 15.47
C ILE A 281 -10.29 7.41 15.13
N GLY A 282 -9.87 7.45 13.86
CA GLY A 282 -8.81 8.33 13.37
C GLY A 282 -7.69 7.59 12.63
N ALA A 283 -6.46 8.09 12.78
CA ALA A 283 -5.27 7.68 12.01
C ALA A 283 -5.36 8.04 10.52
N CYS A 284 -4.47 7.52 9.66
CA CYS A 284 -4.36 7.99 8.27
C CYS A 284 -5.56 7.69 7.36
N ALA A 285 -6.40 6.72 7.73
CA ALA A 285 -7.59 6.33 6.97
C ALA A 285 -8.89 7.03 7.41
N SER A 286 -8.87 7.90 8.45
CA SER A 286 -10.05 8.64 8.93
C SER A 286 -9.65 9.79 9.87
N GLY A 287 -10.54 10.31 10.70
CA GLY A 287 -10.23 11.37 11.68
C GLY A 287 -10.19 12.75 11.06
N ARG A 288 -10.76 12.90 9.86
CA ARG A 288 -10.99 14.21 9.25
C ARG A 288 -12.22 14.86 9.84
N LEU A 289 -12.45 16.13 9.49
CA LEU A 289 -13.48 16.92 10.14
C LEU A 289 -14.88 16.32 9.94
N GLU A 290 -15.18 15.77 8.76
CA GLU A 290 -16.46 15.09 8.49
C GLU A 290 -16.65 13.85 9.39
N ASP A 291 -15.60 13.05 9.58
CA ASP A 291 -15.62 11.92 10.51
C ASP A 291 -15.87 12.37 11.95
N LEU A 292 -15.18 13.43 12.39
CA LEU A 292 -15.32 13.94 13.75
C LEU A 292 -16.72 14.52 14.00
N ARG A 293 -17.29 15.23 13.03
CA ARG A 293 -18.69 15.71 13.08
C ARG A 293 -19.66 14.55 13.21
N LEU A 294 -19.52 13.53 12.37
CA LEU A 294 -20.36 12.32 12.40
C LEU A 294 -20.30 11.63 13.76
N VAL A 295 -19.09 11.42 14.28
CA VAL A 295 -18.87 10.78 15.58
C VAL A 295 -19.44 11.63 16.72
N SER A 296 -19.25 12.95 16.66
CA SER A 296 -19.85 13.89 17.60
C SER A 296 -21.37 13.77 17.64
N MET A 297 -22.03 13.77 16.47
CA MET A 297 -23.49 13.62 16.35
C MET A 297 -23.98 12.30 16.95
N ILE A 298 -23.23 11.21 16.76
CA ILE A 298 -23.59 9.90 17.32
C ILE A 298 -23.49 9.92 18.85
N LEU A 299 -22.43 10.51 19.40
CA LEU A 299 -22.11 10.49 20.83
C LEU A 299 -22.79 11.59 21.66
N GLU A 300 -23.25 12.67 21.02
CA GLU A 300 -23.82 13.85 21.69
C GLU A 300 -24.97 13.48 22.64
N GLY A 301 -24.86 13.97 23.89
CA GLY A 301 -25.84 13.73 24.95
C GLY A 301 -25.89 12.28 25.47
N LYS A 302 -24.97 11.41 25.06
CA LYS A 302 -24.90 10.00 25.44
C LYS A 302 -23.60 9.69 26.16
N ARG A 303 -23.51 8.50 26.75
CA ARG A 303 -22.30 7.99 27.40
C ARG A 303 -21.90 6.66 26.77
N ILE A 304 -20.60 6.46 26.52
CA ILE A 304 -20.09 5.17 26.05
C ILE A 304 -20.37 4.07 27.08
N ALA A 305 -20.44 2.82 26.61
CA ALA A 305 -20.79 1.67 27.44
C ALA A 305 -19.78 1.48 28.59
N ASN A 306 -20.28 1.01 29.73
CA ASN A 306 -19.42 0.73 30.89
C ASN A 306 -18.35 -0.31 30.53
N GLY A 307 -17.09 0.03 30.78
CA GLY A 307 -15.94 -0.83 30.45
C GLY A 307 -15.45 -0.71 29.01
N PHE A 308 -16.10 0.09 28.16
CA PHE A 308 -15.59 0.40 26.83
C PHE A 308 -14.59 1.58 26.87
N GLN A 309 -13.50 1.49 26.11
CA GLN A 309 -12.56 2.60 25.92
C GLN A 309 -12.55 3.04 24.47
N LEU A 310 -12.96 4.28 24.21
CA LEU A 310 -12.93 4.87 22.87
C LEU A 310 -11.83 5.93 22.78
N PHE A 311 -10.92 5.77 21.83
CA PHE A 311 -9.91 6.77 21.47
C PHE A 311 -10.28 7.46 20.17
N VAL A 312 -10.13 8.79 20.12
CA VAL A 312 -10.40 9.60 18.93
C VAL A 312 -9.17 10.42 18.57
N VAL A 313 -8.66 10.27 17.35
CA VAL A 313 -7.44 10.92 16.85
C VAL A 313 -7.78 11.78 15.64
N PRO A 314 -7.75 13.12 15.75
CA PRO A 314 -7.86 14.00 14.60
C PRO A 314 -6.67 13.85 13.65
N ALA A 315 -6.90 13.92 12.33
CA ALA A 315 -5.86 13.65 11.33
C ALA A 315 -4.73 14.70 11.28
N SER A 316 -5.04 15.95 11.64
CA SER A 316 -4.07 17.04 11.72
C SER A 316 -4.42 18.03 12.83
N ARG A 317 -3.49 18.93 13.15
CA ARG A 317 -3.69 20.00 14.14
C ARG A 317 -4.72 21.02 13.68
N SER A 318 -4.77 21.34 12.39
CA SER A 318 -5.80 22.23 11.82
C SER A 318 -7.20 21.66 12.03
N ILE A 319 -7.39 20.37 11.72
CA ILE A 319 -8.64 19.65 11.95
C ILE A 319 -8.99 19.60 13.44
N TYR A 320 -8.00 19.33 14.31
CA TYR A 320 -8.19 19.36 15.76
C TYR A 320 -8.72 20.72 16.22
N LEU A 321 -8.06 21.81 15.82
CA LEU A 321 -8.44 23.17 16.23
C LEU A 321 -9.82 23.56 15.71
N GLN A 322 -10.13 23.23 14.46
CA GLN A 322 -11.46 23.46 13.90
C GLN A 322 -12.55 22.67 14.66
N ALA A 323 -12.25 21.42 15.04
CA ALA A 323 -13.16 20.63 15.86
C ALA A 323 -13.37 21.22 17.27
N VAL A 324 -12.36 21.88 17.84
CA VAL A 324 -12.52 22.63 19.10
C VAL A 324 -13.45 23.82 18.89
N GLU A 325 -13.23 24.60 17.83
CA GLU A 325 -14.06 25.78 17.50
C GLU A 325 -15.54 25.42 17.26
N GLU A 326 -15.80 24.26 16.64
CA GLU A 326 -17.17 23.75 16.41
C GLU A 326 -17.79 23.07 17.64
N GLY A 327 -17.08 22.97 18.77
CA GLY A 327 -17.53 22.28 19.98
C GLY A 327 -17.63 20.76 19.83
N ILE A 328 -17.03 20.18 18.78
CA ILE A 328 -17.05 18.75 18.49
C ILE A 328 -16.27 17.98 19.56
N ILE A 329 -15.10 18.50 19.95
CA ILE A 329 -14.22 17.88 20.93
C ILE A 329 -14.91 17.77 22.30
N ASP A 330 -15.63 18.82 22.70
CA ASP A 330 -16.37 18.84 23.97
C ASP A 330 -17.45 17.77 24.01
N LYS A 331 -18.23 17.64 22.94
CA LYS A 331 -19.29 16.63 22.81
C LYS A 331 -18.72 15.20 22.86
N ILE A 332 -17.60 14.96 22.17
CA ILE A 332 -16.93 13.66 22.17
C ILE A 332 -16.39 13.34 23.57
N ALA A 333 -15.70 14.29 24.22
CA ALA A 333 -15.14 14.10 25.56
C ALA A 333 -16.21 13.85 26.63
N GLN A 334 -17.34 14.57 26.58
CA GLN A 334 -18.47 14.39 27.51
C GLN A 334 -19.08 12.98 27.47
N SER A 335 -18.97 12.29 26.32
CA SER A 335 -19.43 10.89 26.21
C SER A 335 -18.56 9.89 26.99
N GLY A 336 -17.36 10.30 27.43
CA GLY A 336 -16.36 9.45 28.07
C GLY A 336 -15.26 8.96 27.11
N ALA A 337 -15.29 9.38 25.85
CA ALA A 337 -14.21 9.10 24.89
C ALA A 337 -12.96 9.94 25.18
N ILE A 338 -11.79 9.40 24.83
CA ILE A 338 -10.48 10.05 25.02
C ILE A 338 -10.04 10.62 23.67
N VAL A 339 -9.97 11.94 23.58
CA VAL A 339 -9.40 12.62 22.40
C VAL A 339 -7.89 12.69 22.56
N LEU A 340 -7.16 12.18 21.58
CA LEU A 340 -5.70 12.19 21.52
C LEU A 340 -5.20 13.32 20.61
N GLY A 341 -3.91 13.64 20.72
CA GLY A 341 -3.28 14.59 19.80
C GLY A 341 -3.16 14.03 18.38
N SER A 342 -3.15 14.90 17.37
CA SER A 342 -3.08 14.50 15.96
C SER A 342 -1.74 13.84 15.63
N SER A 343 -1.75 12.52 15.46
CA SER A 343 -0.60 11.67 15.13
C SER A 343 -1.06 10.31 14.60
N CYS A 344 -0.13 9.46 14.17
CA CYS A 344 -0.43 8.05 13.89
C CYS A 344 -1.03 7.31 15.11
N GLY A 345 -0.69 7.76 16.31
CA GLY A 345 -1.30 7.30 17.56
C GLY A 345 -1.24 5.78 17.69
N PRO A 346 -2.32 5.13 18.16
CA PRO A 346 -2.31 3.69 18.39
C PRO A 346 -2.31 2.82 17.12
N CYS A 347 -2.38 3.42 15.91
CA CYS A 347 -2.36 2.69 14.62
C CYS A 347 -1.09 1.87 14.43
N LEU A 348 0.07 2.40 14.84
CA LEU A 348 1.37 1.73 14.70
C LEU A 348 1.59 0.62 15.75
N GLY A 349 0.59 0.32 16.59
CA GLY A 349 0.76 -0.59 17.71
C GLY A 349 1.67 -0.03 18.82
N VAL A 350 1.95 1.28 18.77
CA VAL A 350 2.76 2.00 19.75
C VAL A 350 1.82 2.75 20.70
N GLY A 351 1.77 2.32 21.96
CA GLY A 351 0.99 2.98 23.02
C GLY A 351 -0.53 2.77 22.95
N HIS A 352 -1.18 2.97 24.10
CA HIS A 352 -2.63 3.09 24.37
C HIS A 352 -3.62 2.01 23.85
N VAL A 353 -3.23 1.03 23.03
CA VAL A 353 -4.07 -0.14 22.68
C VAL A 353 -3.93 -1.25 23.72
N ALA A 354 -4.97 -2.05 23.94
CA ALA A 354 -4.92 -3.22 24.82
C ALA A 354 -3.75 -4.15 24.46
N SER A 355 -2.90 -4.38 25.46
CA SER A 355 -1.81 -5.35 25.43
C SER A 355 -2.17 -6.71 26.05
N ALA A 356 -3.44 -6.93 26.42
CA ALA A 356 -3.85 -8.07 27.24
C ALA A 356 -4.84 -9.00 26.51
N GLY A 357 -4.54 -10.31 26.54
CA GLY A 357 -5.35 -11.37 25.92
C GLY A 357 -6.78 -11.44 26.48
N ASN A 358 -7.73 -11.80 25.61
CA ASN A 358 -9.19 -11.78 25.77
C ASN A 358 -9.91 -10.43 25.51
N SER A 359 -9.20 -9.43 24.97
CA SER A 359 -9.81 -8.17 24.52
C SER A 359 -10.07 -8.18 23.01
N ARG A 360 -11.17 -7.56 22.58
CA ARG A 360 -11.42 -7.21 21.17
C ARG A 360 -11.28 -5.71 20.97
N PHE A 361 -10.73 -5.33 19.83
CA PHE A 361 -10.46 -3.96 19.42
C PHE A 361 -11.09 -3.70 18.05
N ILE A 362 -11.84 -2.60 17.92
CA ILE A 362 -12.38 -2.14 16.64
C ILE A 362 -11.74 -0.81 16.25
N SER A 363 -11.38 -0.63 14.98
CA SER A 363 -10.74 0.59 14.53
C SER A 363 -11.15 1.03 13.14
N THR A 364 -11.01 2.32 12.87
CA THR A 364 -11.14 2.89 11.53
C THR A 364 -9.81 2.92 10.75
N ALA A 365 -8.69 2.58 11.40
CA ALA A 365 -7.37 2.65 10.78
C ALA A 365 -7.12 1.49 9.78
N ASN A 366 -5.88 1.39 9.32
CA ASN A 366 -5.47 0.42 8.32
C ASN A 366 -5.26 -0.97 8.91
N SER A 367 -5.64 -1.99 8.15
CA SER A 367 -5.66 -3.36 8.63
C SER A 367 -4.28 -4.03 8.67
N ARG A 368 -3.35 -3.60 7.81
CA ARG A 368 -1.96 -4.12 7.77
C ARG A 368 -1.23 -3.83 9.08
N TYR A 369 -1.27 -2.58 9.55
CA TYR A 369 -0.56 -2.14 10.76
C TYR A 369 -1.20 -2.63 12.05
N ILE A 370 -2.53 -2.56 12.13
CA ILE A 370 -3.28 -3.09 13.28
C ILE A 370 -3.13 -4.61 13.34
N GLY A 371 -3.23 -5.33 12.21
CA GLY A 371 -3.06 -6.78 12.16
C GLY A 371 -1.70 -7.24 12.68
N SER A 372 -0.62 -6.55 12.27
CA SER A 372 0.77 -6.89 12.64
C SER A 372 1.22 -6.39 14.02
N SER A 373 0.40 -5.60 14.75
CA SER A 373 0.84 -5.06 16.04
C SER A 373 1.03 -6.13 17.12
N ASN A 374 2.11 -5.97 17.91
CA ASN A 374 2.71 -6.93 18.87
C ASN A 374 1.81 -7.39 20.04
N HIS A 375 0.52 -7.09 20.04
CA HIS A 375 -0.42 -7.53 21.07
C HIS A 375 -0.96 -8.93 20.74
N SER A 376 -0.17 -9.96 21.08
CA SER A 376 -0.56 -11.36 20.92
C SER A 376 -1.88 -11.64 21.63
N GLY A 377 -2.91 -12.10 20.89
CA GLY A 377 -4.18 -12.57 21.46
C GLY A 377 -5.35 -11.58 21.47
N VAL A 378 -5.18 -10.36 20.92
CA VAL A 378 -6.28 -9.40 20.72
C VAL A 378 -6.94 -9.65 19.35
N GLU A 379 -8.25 -9.84 19.34
CA GLU A 379 -9.02 -9.89 18.08
C GLU A 379 -9.28 -8.46 17.59
N LYS A 380 -9.00 -8.20 16.31
CA LYS A 380 -8.97 -6.85 15.76
C LYS A 380 -9.92 -6.75 14.57
N TYR A 381 -10.74 -5.72 14.58
CA TYR A 381 -11.79 -5.48 13.60
C TYR A 381 -11.62 -4.10 13.00
N ILE A 382 -11.82 -3.97 11.69
CA ILE A 382 -11.82 -2.68 11.00
C ILE A 382 -13.22 -2.35 10.50
N ALA A 383 -13.71 -1.14 10.77
CA ALA A 383 -15.04 -0.68 10.37
C ALA A 383 -15.09 0.84 10.17
N SER A 384 -16.22 1.36 9.70
CA SER A 384 -16.44 2.81 9.53
C SER A 384 -16.47 3.57 10.88
N PRO A 385 -16.16 4.88 10.90
CA PRO A 385 -16.25 5.71 12.11
C PRO A 385 -17.61 5.63 12.81
N ALA A 386 -18.70 5.57 12.03
CA ALA A 386 -20.05 5.40 12.57
C ALA A 386 -20.21 4.05 13.30
N THR A 387 -19.79 2.95 12.68
CA THR A 387 -19.84 1.62 13.30
C THR A 387 -19.00 1.55 14.56
N VAL A 388 -17.81 2.16 14.58
CA VAL A 388 -16.97 2.23 15.80
C VAL A 388 -17.64 3.04 16.91
N ALA A 389 -18.21 4.21 16.59
CA ALA A 389 -18.90 5.05 17.57
C ALA A 389 -20.16 4.36 18.13
N MET A 390 -20.95 3.70 17.28
CA MET A 390 -22.12 2.92 17.71
C MET A 390 -21.73 1.73 18.57
N THR A 391 -20.66 1.03 18.20
CA THR A 391 -20.08 -0.05 19.01
C THR A 391 -19.63 0.46 20.37
N ALA A 392 -19.03 1.65 20.45
CA ALA A 392 -18.62 2.26 21.72
C ALA A 392 -19.81 2.60 22.64
N LEU A 393 -20.94 3.02 22.07
CA LEU A 393 -22.16 3.27 22.84
C LEU A 393 -22.80 1.99 23.38
N ARG A 394 -22.71 0.87 22.66
CA ARG A 394 -23.36 -0.39 23.04
C ARG A 394 -22.45 -1.35 23.82
N GLY A 395 -21.14 -1.28 23.63
CA GLY A 395 -20.18 -2.28 24.13
C GLY A 395 -20.16 -3.57 23.31
N GLU A 396 -20.85 -3.58 22.18
CA GLU A 396 -20.96 -4.70 21.24
C GLU A 396 -21.09 -4.16 19.82
N LEU A 397 -20.59 -4.94 18.86
CA LEU A 397 -20.55 -4.58 17.45
C LEU A 397 -21.96 -4.32 16.92
N THR A 398 -22.17 -3.12 16.38
CA THR A 398 -23.43 -2.71 15.74
C THR A 398 -23.23 -1.50 14.83
N SER A 399 -24.19 -1.25 13.94
CA SER A 399 -24.25 -0.11 13.03
C SER A 399 -25.34 0.89 13.45
N ILE A 400 -25.42 2.02 12.75
CA ILE A 400 -26.45 3.04 13.01
C ILE A 400 -27.83 2.63 12.49
N ILE A 401 -27.84 1.97 11.32
CA ILE A 401 -29.01 1.40 10.66
C ILE A 401 -28.72 -0.09 10.46
N HIS A 402 -29.70 -0.93 10.79
CA HIS A 402 -29.64 -2.38 10.59
C HIS A 402 -30.12 -2.72 9.18
N PHE A 403 -29.35 -3.53 8.48
CA PHE A 403 -29.67 -4.01 7.14
C PHE A 403 -30.00 -5.50 7.23
N GLU A 404 -31.25 -5.81 7.60
CA GLU A 404 -31.68 -7.20 7.83
C GLU A 404 -31.40 -8.09 6.61
N GLY A 405 -30.75 -9.23 6.85
CA GLY A 405 -30.39 -10.19 5.80
C GLY A 405 -29.21 -9.75 4.93
N ALA A 406 -28.54 -8.64 5.24
CA ALA A 406 -27.30 -8.24 4.59
C ALA A 406 -26.23 -9.31 4.80
N ARG A 407 -25.75 -9.88 3.70
CA ARG A 407 -24.71 -10.89 3.69
C ARG A 407 -23.70 -10.58 2.62
N TYR A 408 -22.45 -10.38 3.02
CA TYR A 408 -21.41 -10.07 2.07
C TYR A 408 -20.94 -11.36 1.38
N LYS A 409 -20.93 -11.36 0.05
CA LYS A 409 -20.76 -12.60 -0.74
C LYS A 409 -19.31 -12.94 -1.05
N TYR A 410 -18.43 -11.95 -1.14
CA TYR A 410 -17.06 -12.15 -1.59
C TYR A 410 -16.16 -12.62 -0.45
N LYS A 411 -15.27 -13.56 -0.73
CA LYS A 411 -14.35 -14.15 0.25
C LYS A 411 -12.96 -14.32 -0.32
N ALA A 412 -11.95 -13.88 0.42
CA ALA A 412 -10.57 -14.15 0.09
C ALA A 412 -10.33 -15.69 0.06
N PRO A 413 -9.79 -16.24 -1.04
CA PRO A 413 -9.50 -17.66 -1.10
C PRO A 413 -8.38 -18.03 -0.13
N ARG A 414 -8.52 -19.19 0.54
CA ARG A 414 -7.42 -19.75 1.32
C ARG A 414 -6.45 -20.45 0.36
N ILE A 415 -5.27 -19.88 0.21
CA ILE A 415 -4.22 -20.43 -0.65
C ILE A 415 -3.32 -21.32 0.21
N GLU A 416 -3.23 -22.60 -0.15
CA GLU A 416 -2.26 -23.52 0.46
C GLU A 416 -0.95 -23.48 -0.32
N PRO A 417 0.21 -23.33 0.35
CA PRO A 417 1.49 -23.32 -0.35
C PRO A 417 1.74 -24.66 -1.06
N VAL A 418 2.10 -24.58 -2.35
CA VAL A 418 2.52 -25.74 -3.14
C VAL A 418 3.93 -26.16 -2.73
N VAL A 419 4.16 -27.44 -2.52
CA VAL A 419 5.49 -28.03 -2.30
C VAL A 419 5.67 -29.15 -3.31
N LEU A 420 6.72 -29.07 -4.11
CA LEU A 420 7.08 -30.06 -5.11
C LEU A 420 7.86 -31.19 -4.47
N GLU A 421 7.57 -32.40 -4.93
CA GLU A 421 8.34 -33.58 -4.57
C GLU A 421 9.62 -33.66 -5.42
N GLY A 422 10.67 -34.27 -4.91
CA GLY A 422 11.97 -34.31 -5.60
C GLY A 422 11.96 -34.98 -6.98
N TYR A 423 10.95 -35.80 -7.30
CA TYR A 423 10.79 -36.41 -8.62
C TYR A 423 10.08 -35.52 -9.64
N ASP A 424 9.42 -34.43 -9.21
CA ASP A 424 8.78 -33.44 -10.08
C ASP A 424 9.80 -32.41 -10.56
N TYR A 425 10.72 -32.85 -11.42
CA TYR A 425 11.88 -32.06 -11.84
C TYR A 425 11.49 -30.92 -12.81
N ARG A 426 11.72 -29.66 -12.41
CA ARG A 426 11.24 -28.48 -13.14
C ARG A 426 12.25 -27.82 -14.07
N LYS A 427 13.50 -28.26 -14.10
CA LYS A 427 14.55 -27.65 -14.95
C LYS A 427 14.66 -28.35 -16.31
N SER A 428 14.61 -27.58 -17.39
CA SER A 428 14.94 -28.04 -18.74
C SER A 428 15.55 -26.91 -19.57
N ASN A 429 16.63 -27.19 -20.31
CA ASN A 429 17.35 -26.20 -21.15
C ASN A 429 17.70 -24.86 -20.44
N GLY A 430 18.06 -24.93 -19.15
CA GLY A 430 18.41 -23.75 -18.35
C GLY A 430 17.20 -22.93 -17.87
N VAL A 431 15.99 -23.46 -17.99
CA VAL A 431 14.76 -22.81 -17.54
C VAL A 431 14.10 -23.66 -16.46
N TRP A 432 13.79 -23.05 -15.33
CA TRP A 432 12.96 -23.60 -14.26
C TRP A 432 11.49 -23.25 -14.53
N ASN A 433 10.66 -24.26 -14.77
CA ASN A 433 9.26 -24.06 -15.13
C ASN A 433 8.31 -24.30 -13.95
N TYR A 434 7.87 -23.20 -13.36
CA TYR A 434 6.80 -23.13 -12.36
C TYR A 434 5.58 -22.35 -12.88
N GLY A 435 5.39 -22.26 -14.20
CA GLY A 435 4.32 -21.45 -14.82
C GLY A 435 2.90 -21.90 -14.47
N ASP A 436 2.76 -23.12 -13.95
CA ASP A 436 1.54 -23.73 -13.41
C ASP A 436 1.35 -23.51 -11.90
N ILE A 437 2.30 -22.84 -11.23
CA ILE A 437 2.27 -22.62 -9.79
C ILE A 437 2.11 -21.13 -9.50
N ASP A 438 0.92 -20.78 -9.02
CA ASP A 438 0.61 -19.45 -8.52
C ASP A 438 1.01 -19.30 -7.05
N ASN A 439 1.12 -18.05 -6.59
CA ASN A 439 1.32 -17.68 -5.19
C ASN A 439 2.60 -18.26 -4.54
N ILE A 440 3.68 -18.38 -5.32
CA ILE A 440 5.00 -18.72 -4.77
C ILE A 440 5.44 -17.59 -3.84
N SER A 441 5.39 -17.83 -2.54
CA SER A 441 5.69 -16.80 -1.54
C SER A 441 7.19 -16.53 -1.39
N SER A 442 7.54 -15.32 -0.94
CA SER A 442 8.91 -14.97 -0.54
C SER A 442 9.50 -15.98 0.46
N ASN A 443 8.67 -16.51 1.36
CA ASN A 443 9.08 -17.51 2.36
C ASN A 443 9.35 -18.90 1.76
N GLN A 444 8.71 -19.25 0.64
CA GLN A 444 9.02 -20.49 -0.09
C GLN A 444 10.33 -20.36 -0.87
N ILE A 445 10.61 -19.17 -1.40
CA ILE A 445 11.89 -18.88 -2.06
C ILE A 445 13.02 -18.86 -1.04
N PHE A 446 12.82 -18.26 0.14
CA PHE A 446 13.79 -18.32 1.25
C PHE A 446 13.08 -18.20 2.59
N ALA A 447 13.33 -19.16 3.50
CA ALA A 447 12.61 -19.22 4.77
C ALA A 447 12.95 -18.04 5.69
N GLU A 448 11.93 -17.27 6.10
CA GLU A 448 12.07 -16.06 6.94
C GLU A 448 12.83 -16.33 8.24
N LYS A 449 12.60 -17.48 8.88
CA LYS A 449 13.27 -17.89 10.13
C LYS A 449 14.80 -17.89 10.03
N LEU A 450 15.37 -17.98 8.83
CA LEU A 450 16.81 -17.97 8.60
C LEU A 450 17.39 -16.55 8.59
N MET A 451 16.57 -15.51 8.42
CA MET A 451 17.00 -14.11 8.41
C MET A 451 17.62 -13.67 9.74
N TYR A 452 17.28 -14.33 10.85
CA TYR A 452 17.87 -14.07 12.16
C TYR A 452 19.29 -14.64 12.31
N ARG A 453 19.73 -15.48 11.37
CA ARG A 453 21.02 -16.19 11.42
C ARG A 453 21.95 -15.81 10.29
N LEU A 454 21.40 -15.45 9.14
CA LEU A 454 22.13 -15.16 7.91
C LEU A 454 21.96 -13.70 7.52
N THR A 455 23.07 -12.99 7.33
CA THR A 455 23.06 -11.64 6.76
C THR A 455 22.99 -11.71 5.23
N LEU A 456 22.68 -10.58 4.59
CA LEU A 456 22.63 -10.50 3.12
C LEU A 456 24.01 -10.67 2.44
N GLU A 457 25.09 -10.53 3.20
CA GLU A 457 26.47 -10.66 2.70
C GLU A 457 26.94 -12.11 2.67
N GLN A 458 26.29 -13.00 3.44
CA GLN A 458 26.63 -14.42 3.54
C GLN A 458 26.01 -15.23 2.39
N VAL A 459 26.26 -14.78 1.16
CA VAL A 459 25.72 -15.34 -0.07
C VAL A 459 25.88 -16.86 -0.15
N GLU A 460 27.08 -17.39 0.09
CA GLU A 460 27.34 -18.84 -0.01
C GLU A 460 26.52 -19.66 1.01
N GLU A 461 26.18 -19.07 2.16
CA GLU A 461 25.34 -19.70 3.18
C GLU A 461 23.84 -19.58 2.87
N ILE A 462 23.45 -18.62 2.03
CA ILE A 462 22.06 -18.44 1.55
C ILE A 462 21.72 -19.50 0.50
N LYS A 463 22.64 -19.76 -0.44
CA LYS A 463 22.40 -20.61 -1.62
C LYS A 463 21.71 -21.96 -1.31
N PRO A 464 22.12 -22.74 -0.29
CA PRO A 464 21.54 -24.06 -0.04
C PRO A 464 20.06 -24.04 0.37
N TYR A 465 19.52 -22.88 0.75
CA TYR A 465 18.14 -22.73 1.22
C TYR A 465 17.19 -22.14 0.18
N LEU A 466 17.70 -21.78 -1.01
CA LEU A 466 16.87 -21.19 -2.06
C LEU A 466 15.86 -22.19 -2.59
N PHE A 467 14.61 -21.73 -2.71
CA PHE A 467 13.44 -22.52 -3.10
C PHE A 467 13.17 -23.74 -2.19
N GLY A 468 13.82 -23.86 -1.03
CA GLY A 468 13.64 -25.03 -0.16
C GLY A 468 12.23 -25.21 0.41
N GLY A 469 11.38 -24.17 0.33
CA GLY A 469 9.95 -24.28 0.66
C GLY A 469 9.05 -24.61 -0.54
N LEU A 470 9.60 -24.78 -1.74
CA LEU A 470 8.87 -25.10 -2.97
C LEU A 470 9.50 -26.29 -3.71
N ASP A 471 10.76 -26.20 -4.16
CA ASP A 471 11.44 -27.21 -4.97
C ASP A 471 12.78 -27.61 -4.31
N PRO A 472 12.91 -28.82 -3.77
CA PRO A 472 14.15 -29.27 -3.12
C PRO A 472 15.33 -29.44 -4.10
N ASN A 473 15.09 -29.51 -5.41
CA ASN A 473 16.13 -29.69 -6.41
C ASN A 473 16.79 -28.35 -6.82
N PHE A 474 16.11 -27.22 -6.60
CA PHE A 474 16.54 -25.93 -7.11
C PHE A 474 17.95 -25.54 -6.68
N ALA A 475 18.21 -25.54 -5.36
CA ALA A 475 19.48 -25.10 -4.80
C ALA A 475 20.68 -25.95 -5.28
N CYS A 476 20.46 -27.23 -5.59
CA CYS A 476 21.52 -28.13 -6.05
C CYS A 476 21.87 -27.94 -7.53
N ASP A 477 20.86 -27.67 -8.36
CA ASP A 477 21.01 -27.75 -9.82
C ASP A 477 20.98 -26.40 -10.54
N VAL A 478 20.66 -25.30 -9.82
CA VAL A 478 20.67 -23.95 -10.40
C VAL A 478 22.06 -23.58 -10.87
N LYS A 479 22.14 -22.96 -12.06
CA LYS A 479 23.39 -22.51 -12.67
C LYS A 479 23.29 -21.03 -13.07
N PRO A 480 24.43 -20.30 -13.08
CA PRO A 480 24.45 -18.95 -13.64
C PRO A 480 23.93 -18.93 -15.07
N GLY A 481 23.04 -17.99 -15.37
CA GLY A 481 22.35 -17.88 -16.66
C GLY A 481 20.97 -18.53 -16.70
N ASP A 482 20.59 -19.31 -15.67
CA ASP A 482 19.26 -19.92 -15.61
C ASP A 482 18.15 -18.86 -15.57
N ILE A 483 16.99 -19.22 -16.12
CA ILE A 483 15.75 -18.43 -16.11
C ILE A 483 14.70 -19.13 -15.25
N ILE A 484 13.87 -18.37 -14.56
CA ILE A 484 12.71 -18.88 -13.82
C ILE A 484 11.44 -18.41 -14.52
N ILE A 485 10.49 -19.32 -14.70
CA ILE A 485 9.12 -19.00 -15.12
C ILE A 485 8.18 -19.35 -13.97
N ALA A 486 7.26 -18.47 -13.63
CA ALA A 486 6.27 -18.70 -12.56
C ALA A 486 4.88 -18.17 -12.91
N GLY A 487 3.86 -18.67 -12.19
CA GLY A 487 2.47 -18.26 -12.32
C GLY A 487 2.18 -16.85 -11.78
N GLU A 488 0.96 -16.68 -11.28
CA GLU A 488 0.47 -15.43 -10.69
C GLU A 488 1.03 -15.17 -9.29
N ASN A 489 1.13 -13.90 -8.90
CA ASN A 489 1.44 -13.43 -7.57
C ASN A 489 2.77 -13.98 -7.00
N PHE A 490 3.82 -14.02 -7.83
CA PHE A 490 5.16 -14.43 -7.42
C PHE A 490 5.76 -13.50 -6.34
N GLY A 491 6.46 -14.07 -5.36
CA GLY A 491 7.09 -13.34 -4.26
C GLY A 491 6.12 -12.84 -3.19
N CYS A 492 4.88 -13.35 -3.16
CA CYS A 492 3.83 -12.90 -2.23
C CYS A 492 4.12 -13.23 -0.75
N GLY A 493 3.21 -12.77 0.12
CA GLY A 493 3.32 -12.92 1.56
C GLY A 493 4.30 -11.93 2.18
N GLN A 494 4.89 -12.31 3.31
CA GLN A 494 5.86 -11.46 4.01
C GLN A 494 7.17 -11.39 3.22
N LEU A 495 7.64 -10.17 2.96
CA LEU A 495 8.84 -9.93 2.16
C LEU A 495 10.11 -10.46 2.84
N VAL A 496 10.87 -11.25 2.09
CA VAL A 496 12.16 -11.80 2.51
C VAL A 496 13.24 -11.34 1.54
N LYS A 497 14.12 -10.43 1.96
CA LYS A 497 15.16 -9.83 1.09
C LYS A 497 16.12 -10.87 0.53
N HIS A 498 16.46 -11.88 1.33
CA HIS A 498 17.33 -12.99 0.95
C HIS A 498 16.81 -13.78 -0.27
N ALA A 499 15.49 -13.78 -0.51
CA ALA A 499 14.91 -14.39 -1.70
C ALA A 499 15.45 -13.73 -2.98
N ALA A 500 15.41 -12.40 -3.09
CA ALA A 500 15.95 -11.71 -4.25
C ALA A 500 17.49 -11.76 -4.30
N THR A 501 18.15 -11.46 -3.18
CA THR A 501 19.62 -11.46 -3.11
C THR A 501 20.21 -12.82 -3.46
N GLY A 502 19.62 -13.91 -2.96
CA GLY A 502 20.11 -15.25 -3.24
C GLY A 502 19.93 -15.66 -4.70
N LEU A 503 18.81 -15.30 -5.35
CA LEU A 503 18.60 -15.57 -6.78
C LEU A 503 19.61 -14.84 -7.66
N VAL A 504 19.90 -13.57 -7.34
CA VAL A 504 20.97 -12.82 -8.02
C VAL A 504 22.32 -13.50 -7.81
N ALA A 505 22.58 -13.97 -6.59
CA ALA A 505 23.89 -14.50 -6.23
C ALA A 505 24.18 -15.91 -6.78
N VAL A 506 23.16 -16.73 -7.09
CA VAL A 506 23.33 -17.96 -7.87
C VAL A 506 23.35 -17.70 -9.38
N GLY A 507 23.16 -16.45 -9.81
CA GLY A 507 23.22 -16.01 -11.19
C GLY A 507 21.96 -16.26 -11.99
N VAL A 508 20.76 -16.26 -11.37
CA VAL A 508 19.50 -16.26 -12.12
C VAL A 508 19.46 -15.01 -12.99
N LYS A 509 19.32 -15.21 -14.31
CA LYS A 509 19.39 -14.15 -15.31
C LYS A 509 18.09 -13.35 -15.40
N LEU A 510 16.96 -14.05 -15.34
CA LEU A 510 15.63 -13.45 -15.48
C LEU A 510 14.59 -14.32 -14.76
N VAL A 511 13.61 -13.66 -14.14
CA VAL A 511 12.35 -14.28 -13.72
C VAL A 511 11.24 -13.76 -14.63
N ILE A 512 10.46 -14.64 -15.25
CA ILE A 512 9.29 -14.30 -16.07
C ILE A 512 8.04 -14.79 -15.34
N VAL A 513 7.07 -13.91 -15.11
CA VAL A 513 5.90 -14.21 -14.29
C VAL A 513 4.62 -13.71 -14.93
N LYS A 514 3.49 -14.35 -14.61
CA LYS A 514 2.17 -13.81 -15.00
C LYS A 514 1.89 -12.52 -14.25
N SER A 515 2.22 -12.50 -12.96
CA SER A 515 2.17 -11.34 -12.09
C SER A 515 3.08 -11.53 -10.89
N VAL A 516 3.33 -10.44 -10.17
CA VAL A 516 4.28 -10.38 -9.07
C VAL A 516 3.72 -9.52 -7.95
N ASN A 517 3.99 -9.91 -6.71
CA ASN A 517 3.71 -9.02 -5.59
C ASN A 517 4.51 -7.72 -5.75
N TRP A 518 3.83 -6.58 -5.69
CA TRP A 518 4.42 -5.29 -6.04
C TRP A 518 5.60 -4.92 -5.13
N ASP A 519 5.47 -5.15 -3.83
CA ASP A 519 6.55 -4.87 -2.89
C ASP A 519 7.78 -5.75 -3.17
N PHE A 520 7.57 -7.02 -3.54
CA PHE A 520 8.64 -7.94 -3.91
C PHE A 520 9.32 -7.52 -5.21
N TYR A 521 8.55 -7.07 -6.23
CA TYR A 521 9.09 -6.58 -7.48
C TYR A 521 10.06 -5.41 -7.26
N ARG A 522 9.64 -4.39 -6.51
CA ARG A 522 10.49 -3.24 -6.20
C ARG A 522 11.74 -3.64 -5.42
N MET A 523 11.58 -4.53 -4.44
CA MET A 523 12.70 -5.08 -3.69
C MET A 523 13.68 -5.86 -4.58
N ALA A 524 13.18 -6.65 -5.54
CA ALA A 524 13.98 -7.40 -6.50
C ALA A 524 14.85 -6.46 -7.34
N ILE A 525 14.26 -5.38 -7.89
CA ILE A 525 15.00 -4.36 -8.65
C ILE A 525 16.10 -3.71 -7.80
N ASN A 526 15.81 -3.36 -6.55
CA ASN A 526 16.82 -2.77 -5.65
C ASN A 526 18.07 -3.65 -5.47
N HIS A 527 17.90 -4.97 -5.58
CA HIS A 527 18.95 -5.96 -5.42
C HIS A 527 19.49 -6.51 -6.76
N GLY A 528 19.04 -5.98 -7.90
CA GLY A 528 19.51 -6.36 -9.23
C GLY A 528 18.85 -7.62 -9.81
N LEU A 529 17.78 -8.15 -9.19
CA LEU A 529 17.02 -9.25 -9.76
C LEU A 529 16.07 -8.71 -10.83
N ARG A 530 16.30 -9.09 -12.08
CA ARG A 530 15.42 -8.74 -13.19
C ARG A 530 14.16 -9.62 -13.20
N ILE A 531 13.00 -8.98 -13.17
CA ILE A 531 11.69 -9.64 -13.30
C ILE A 531 10.95 -9.04 -14.50
N LEU A 532 10.45 -9.90 -15.38
CA LEU A 532 9.57 -9.56 -16.49
C LEU A 532 8.16 -10.06 -16.18
N VAL A 533 7.18 -9.16 -16.22
CA VAL A 533 5.76 -9.50 -16.05
C VAL A 533 5.12 -9.60 -17.43
N ASP A 534 4.87 -10.84 -17.88
CA ASP A 534 4.25 -11.12 -19.18
C ASP A 534 3.54 -12.48 -19.15
N TRP A 535 2.22 -12.45 -18.91
CA TRP A 535 1.40 -13.65 -18.82
C TRP A 535 1.37 -14.45 -20.14
N ALA A 536 1.46 -13.77 -21.29
CA ALA A 536 1.39 -14.42 -22.59
C ALA A 536 2.65 -15.26 -22.86
N VAL A 537 3.82 -14.78 -22.42
CA VAL A 537 5.08 -15.56 -22.48
C VAL A 537 5.00 -16.76 -21.55
N VAL A 538 4.50 -16.61 -20.33
CA VAL A 538 4.36 -17.73 -19.38
C VAL A 538 3.42 -18.80 -19.91
N ASP A 539 2.23 -18.43 -20.38
CA ASP A 539 1.24 -19.38 -20.90
C ASP A 539 1.68 -20.07 -22.19
N ALA A 540 2.49 -19.39 -23.01
CA ALA A 540 2.96 -19.94 -24.26
C ALA A 540 4.18 -20.86 -24.13
N TYR A 541 4.87 -20.83 -22.98
CA TYR A 541 6.08 -21.60 -22.74
C TYR A 541 5.79 -23.06 -22.42
N THR A 542 6.48 -23.95 -23.13
CA THR A 542 6.51 -25.38 -22.86
C THR A 542 7.92 -25.81 -22.44
N SER A 543 8.01 -26.69 -21.45
CA SER A 543 9.30 -27.20 -20.95
C SER A 543 10.20 -27.73 -22.08
N GLY A 544 11.42 -27.18 -22.16
CA GLY A 544 12.40 -27.52 -23.19
C GLY A 544 12.47 -26.53 -24.36
N GLU A 545 11.59 -25.54 -24.43
CA GLU A 545 11.75 -24.44 -25.38
C GLU A 545 12.91 -23.51 -24.99
N GLN A 546 13.57 -22.93 -25.99
CA GLN A 546 14.69 -22.01 -25.77
C GLN A 546 14.17 -20.58 -25.61
N LEU A 547 14.60 -19.90 -24.55
CA LEU A 547 14.31 -18.50 -24.30
C LEU A 547 15.54 -17.63 -24.57
N THR A 548 15.36 -16.57 -25.35
CA THR A 548 16.41 -15.58 -25.64
C THR A 548 15.83 -14.18 -25.57
N ILE A 549 16.58 -13.24 -25.00
CA ILE A 549 16.15 -11.84 -24.84
C ILE A 549 17.07 -11.00 -25.71
N ASP A 550 16.46 -10.09 -26.46
CA ASP A 550 17.09 -9.06 -27.26
C ASP A 550 16.66 -7.70 -26.68
N ASP A 551 17.50 -7.18 -25.79
CA ASP A 551 17.23 -5.93 -25.06
C ASP A 551 17.29 -4.71 -25.99
N GLU A 552 18.11 -4.75 -27.05
CA GLU A 552 18.25 -3.65 -28.02
C GLU A 552 16.98 -3.44 -28.83
N ASN A 553 16.32 -4.54 -29.24
CA ASN A 553 15.09 -4.48 -30.02
C ASN A 553 13.82 -4.63 -29.16
N HIS A 554 13.95 -4.74 -27.83
CA HIS A 554 12.85 -5.02 -26.91
C HIS A 554 12.05 -6.25 -27.31
N LEU A 555 12.73 -7.36 -27.62
CA LEU A 555 12.12 -8.62 -28.04
C LEU A 555 12.51 -9.76 -27.12
N LEU A 556 11.54 -10.62 -26.83
CA LEU A 556 11.78 -11.93 -26.24
C LEU A 556 11.44 -13.00 -27.27
N TYR A 557 12.38 -13.91 -27.49
CA TYR A 557 12.21 -15.05 -28.39
C TYR A 557 12.00 -16.32 -27.59
N LEU A 558 10.91 -17.00 -27.91
CA LEU A 558 10.61 -18.33 -27.44
C LEU A 558 10.68 -19.25 -28.67
N ASN A 559 11.81 -19.92 -28.80
CA ASN A 559 12.29 -20.50 -30.05
C ASN A 559 12.32 -19.46 -31.19
N LYS A 560 11.35 -19.51 -32.10
CA LYS A 560 11.20 -18.56 -33.23
C LYS A 560 10.06 -17.55 -33.04
N ARG A 561 9.28 -17.68 -31.96
CA ARG A 561 8.15 -16.79 -31.65
C ARG A 561 8.69 -15.55 -30.96
N ALA A 562 8.47 -14.38 -31.54
CA ALA A 562 8.89 -13.10 -30.97
C ALA A 562 7.74 -12.45 -30.19
N TYR A 563 8.04 -12.00 -28.97
CA TYR A 563 7.16 -11.24 -28.10
C TYR A 563 7.74 -9.84 -27.94
N LYS A 564 6.91 -8.83 -28.16
CA LYS A 564 7.31 -7.43 -27.96
C LYS A 564 7.29 -7.12 -26.47
N LEU A 565 8.43 -6.73 -25.93
CA LEU A 565 8.55 -6.27 -24.56
C LEU A 565 8.16 -4.80 -24.46
N PRO A 566 7.60 -4.36 -23.32
CA PRO A 566 7.37 -2.94 -23.06
C PRO A 566 8.66 -2.13 -23.11
N TYR A 567 8.51 -0.83 -23.36
CA TYR A 567 9.64 0.10 -23.32
C TYR A 567 10.28 0.14 -21.93
N VAL A 568 11.61 0.16 -21.88
CA VAL A 568 12.38 0.30 -20.64
C VAL A 568 13.36 1.45 -20.81
N ASP A 569 13.30 2.42 -19.89
CA ASP A 569 14.19 3.56 -19.86
C ASP A 569 15.67 3.15 -19.76
N ALA A 570 16.54 3.85 -20.49
CA ALA A 570 17.97 3.54 -20.51
C ALA A 570 18.63 3.69 -19.12
N GLU A 571 18.20 4.69 -18.33
CA GLU A 571 18.71 4.86 -16.96
C GLU A 571 18.30 3.69 -16.05
N PHE A 572 17.12 3.09 -16.29
CA PHE A 572 16.70 1.91 -15.56
C PHE A 572 17.47 0.65 -16.00
N GLN A 573 17.78 0.51 -17.29
CA GLN A 573 18.63 -0.59 -17.75
C GLN A 573 20.01 -0.52 -17.11
N GLU A 574 20.61 0.67 -17.02
CA GLU A 574 21.90 0.87 -16.35
C GLU A 574 21.83 0.46 -14.87
N ILE A 575 20.72 0.74 -14.18
CA ILE A 575 20.49 0.30 -12.80
C ILE A 575 20.54 -1.23 -12.68
N LEU A 576 19.92 -1.94 -13.62
CA LEU A 576 19.93 -3.41 -13.62
C LEU A 576 21.31 -3.97 -13.93
N GLU A 577 22.00 -3.42 -14.93
CA GLU A 577 23.34 -3.86 -15.34
C GLU A 577 24.37 -3.68 -14.23
N LYS A 578 24.24 -2.64 -13.42
CA LYS A 578 25.08 -2.37 -12.24
C LYS A 578 24.67 -3.18 -11.00
N GLY A 579 23.65 -4.02 -11.09
CA GLY A 579 23.21 -4.89 -10.00
C GLY A 579 22.30 -4.22 -8.96
N GLY A 580 21.51 -3.24 -9.38
CA GLY A 580 20.48 -2.57 -8.58
C GLY A 580 20.84 -1.17 -8.10
N LEU A 581 19.89 -0.53 -7.42
CA LEU A 581 19.99 0.89 -7.03
C LEU A 581 21.21 1.19 -6.17
N VAL A 582 21.48 0.38 -5.14
CA VAL A 582 22.57 0.66 -4.21
C VAL A 582 23.90 0.66 -4.95
N ASN A 583 24.20 -0.36 -5.74
CA ASN A 583 25.46 -0.43 -6.50
C ASN A 583 25.58 0.66 -7.57
N THR A 584 24.46 1.10 -8.14
CA THR A 584 24.45 2.13 -9.18
C THR A 584 24.81 3.50 -8.63
N PHE A 585 24.35 3.81 -7.42
CA PHE A 585 24.47 5.13 -6.82
C PHE A 585 25.48 5.19 -5.66
N SER A 586 26.03 4.06 -5.21
CA SER A 586 27.16 4.00 -4.28
C SER A 586 28.48 4.40 -4.91
#